data_AF-A0A0T6BAX1-F1
#
_entry.id   AF-A0A0T6BAX1-F1
#
_cell.length_a   1.000
_cell.length_b   1.000
_cell.length_c   1.000
_cell.angle_alpha   90.00
_cell.angle_beta   90.00
_cell.angle_gamma   90.00
#
_symmetry.space_group_name_H-M   'P 1'
#
loop_
_entity.id
_entity.type
_entity.pdbx_description
1 polymer ?
#
loop_
_entity_poly.entity_id
_entity_poly.type
_entity_poly.pdbx_seq_one_letter_code
_entity_poly.pdbx_strand_id
1 'polypeptide(L)'
;MMKALGGVAIFILWLAVTDGIDPSQCIAPLGMESGTIKDEDITASSAFDSENVGPQHGRLRAELNGGAWCPGNPATPEATEYLEIDLRTVHVITAAGTQGRFGNGQGVEYAEFYMLDYWRPRLSKWMRYRNRNGKDVLQGNINTYLEAKENLDPPIMASKIRFLPFSYHRRTVCMRVELYGCRWTDGIVSYSMPQGDKRANSWEFYDVAYDGHWDGERLFYGLGQLTDSITAPDDFKVPYYDQAVESWIGWKNETREGPIEIVFEFDKVREFTSVVIHCNNQFMKDVSVFSKVKVLFSVGGKRYKGEPITYDYMEDRVFDNARNVSIKLHHRVGRFVKLQLYFGGKWMLISEVTFNSAVVSGNFTEEEDETESLQKDQITTADNNDGKNIVSAVNTPSGFGQYLGVVVGLLAVLAILMIAVVAFIVIQQRRYKSSPRPSQVPSGCDKAALYREPSIGRLPCNSDYADVRDPDYAVPLQPPQTPRTAPPLHNFLPKPPPVPLPPERYYAATEICNAGFIPPPPPLSTPPPVRIGRQPGRYMSNTTKTYVGP
;
A
#
# COMPACT_ATOMS: atom_id res chain seq x y z
N MET A 1 35.55 19.46 49.45
CA MET A 1 34.10 19.58 49.20
C MET A 1 33.88 19.65 47.69
N MET A 2 33.68 18.50 47.03
CA MET A 2 33.40 18.42 45.60
C MET A 2 32.40 17.29 45.37
N LYS A 3 31.28 17.60 44.71
CA LYS A 3 30.24 16.62 44.37
C LYS A 3 30.54 16.05 42.99
N ALA A 4 30.72 14.74 42.88
CA ALA A 4 30.68 14.07 41.59
C ALA A 4 29.21 13.95 41.14
N LEU A 5 28.85 14.58 40.02
CA LEU A 5 27.59 14.27 39.34
C LEU A 5 27.78 12.99 38.53
N GLY A 6 27.06 11.92 38.90
CA GLY A 6 26.92 10.74 38.07
C GLY A 6 25.93 11.01 36.94
N GLY A 7 26.42 11.23 35.72
CA GLY A 7 25.59 11.27 34.52
C GLY A 7 25.19 9.85 34.10
N VAL A 8 23.90 9.52 34.21
CA VAL A 8 23.36 8.26 33.66
C VAL A 8 23.14 8.45 32.16
N ALA A 9 24.03 7.89 31.35
CA ALA A 9 23.83 7.81 29.90
C ALA A 9 22.75 6.74 29.61
N ILE A 10 21.52 7.18 29.37
CA ILE A 10 20.45 6.31 28.88
C ILE A 10 20.74 6.00 27.41
N PHE A 11 21.34 4.83 27.16
CA PHE A 11 21.34 4.25 25.82
C PHE A 11 19.91 3.86 25.45
N ILE A 12 19.24 4.74 24.71
CA ILE A 12 18.01 4.38 24.00
C ILE A 12 18.43 3.38 22.93
N LEU A 13 18.22 2.11 23.23
CA LEU A 13 18.32 1.05 22.23
C LEU A 13 17.19 1.31 21.22
N TRP A 14 17.53 1.89 20.07
CA TRP A 14 16.66 1.88 18.91
C TRP A 14 16.50 0.43 18.48
N LEU A 15 15.46 -0.23 19.01
CA LEU A 15 14.83 -1.33 18.29
C LEU A 15 14.41 -0.73 16.95
N ALA A 16 15.10 -1.14 15.88
CA ALA A 16 14.63 -0.90 14.54
C ALA A 16 13.32 -1.66 14.39
N VAL A 17 12.22 -0.95 14.64
CA VAL A 17 10.87 -1.41 14.31
C VAL A 17 10.85 -1.67 12.81
N THR A 18 10.09 -2.67 12.42
CA THR A 18 9.99 -3.12 11.04
C THR A 18 9.18 -2.12 10.22
N ASP A 19 9.85 -1.11 9.67
CA ASP A 19 9.27 -0.17 8.71
C ASP A 19 9.20 -0.82 7.31
N GLY A 20 8.38 -1.87 7.19
CA GLY A 20 7.63 -2.07 5.95
C GLY A 20 6.53 -1.02 5.92
N ILE A 21 6.28 -0.39 4.77
CA ILE A 21 5.32 0.72 4.69
C ILE A 21 3.91 0.18 4.96
N ASP A 22 3.35 0.50 6.13
CA ASP A 22 1.92 0.32 6.42
C ASP A 22 1.11 1.38 5.62
N PRO A 23 0.31 0.99 4.61
CA PRO A 23 -0.43 1.95 3.80
C PRO A 23 -1.43 2.77 4.62
N SER A 24 -1.89 2.26 5.77
CA SER A 24 -2.82 2.99 6.65
C SER A 24 -2.16 4.17 7.38
N GLN A 25 -0.83 4.15 7.53
CA GLN A 25 -0.04 5.26 8.08
C GLN A 25 0.49 6.19 6.96
N CYS A 26 0.45 5.72 5.71
CA CYS A 26 0.91 6.40 4.51
C CYS A 26 -0.17 7.33 3.91
N ILE A 27 -0.75 8.24 4.72
CA ILE A 27 -1.95 9.03 4.35
C ILE A 27 -1.76 10.56 4.39
N ALA A 28 -0.52 11.04 4.53
CA ALA A 28 -0.20 12.47 4.62
C ALA A 28 -0.28 13.17 3.25
N PRO A 29 -0.64 14.46 3.18
CA PRO A 29 -0.59 15.22 1.92
C PRO A 29 0.86 15.33 1.42
N LEU A 30 1.07 15.09 0.13
CA LEU A 30 2.40 15.16 -0.51
C LEU A 30 2.82 16.59 -0.83
N GLY A 31 1.86 17.52 -0.90
CA GLY A 31 2.13 18.95 -0.69
C GLY A 31 1.80 19.85 -1.88
N MET A 32 0.68 19.58 -2.56
CA MET A 32 0.07 20.55 -3.47
C MET A 32 -0.46 21.76 -2.69
N GLU A 33 -1.21 21.54 -1.61
CA GLU A 33 -1.76 22.60 -0.73
C GLU A 33 -0.64 23.33 0.04
N SER A 34 0.38 22.61 0.51
CA SER A 34 1.47 23.19 1.32
C SER A 34 2.55 23.91 0.53
N GLY A 35 2.61 23.74 -0.79
CA GLY A 35 3.71 24.26 -1.63
C GLY A 35 5.02 23.46 -1.52
N THR A 36 5.01 22.26 -0.93
CA THR A 36 6.19 21.37 -0.89
C THR A 36 6.55 20.87 -2.30
N ILE A 37 5.53 20.53 -3.09
CA ILE A 37 5.63 20.35 -4.53
C ILE A 37 5.68 21.74 -5.14
N LYS A 38 6.71 22.07 -5.93
CA LYS A 38 6.91 23.43 -6.46
C LYS A 38 6.16 23.64 -7.77
N ASP A 39 6.04 24.90 -8.21
CA ASP A 39 5.38 25.22 -9.48
C ASP A 39 6.14 24.62 -10.70
N GLU A 40 7.46 24.48 -10.61
CA GLU A 40 8.30 23.79 -11.62
C GLU A 40 8.02 22.27 -11.73
N ASP A 41 7.29 21.70 -10.76
CA ASP A 41 6.92 20.29 -10.69
C ASP A 41 5.49 20.04 -11.19
N ILE A 42 4.73 21.09 -11.54
CA ILE A 42 3.31 21.00 -11.93
C ILE A 42 3.17 21.52 -13.36
N THR A 43 2.77 20.65 -14.28
CA THR A 43 2.61 20.95 -15.72
C THR A 43 1.26 20.46 -16.23
N ALA A 44 0.85 20.83 -17.44
CA ALA A 44 -0.42 20.38 -18.01
C ALA A 44 -0.33 20.21 -19.53
N SER A 45 -1.27 19.46 -20.10
CA SER A 45 -1.51 19.37 -21.55
C SER A 45 -1.79 20.74 -22.17
N SER A 46 -2.61 21.55 -21.49
CA SER A 46 -2.98 22.90 -21.87
C SER A 46 -3.55 23.67 -20.68
N ALA A 47 -3.77 24.97 -20.86
CA ALA A 47 -4.59 25.80 -19.98
C ALA A 47 -5.43 26.74 -20.83
N PHE A 48 -6.63 27.11 -20.37
CA PHE A 48 -7.49 28.08 -21.06
C PHE A 48 -6.85 29.48 -21.08
N ASP A 49 -6.19 29.83 -19.99
CA ASP A 49 -5.29 30.98 -19.85
C ASP A 49 -4.20 30.56 -18.85
N SER A 50 -2.94 30.56 -19.29
CA SER A 50 -1.80 30.12 -18.49
C SER A 50 -1.46 31.03 -17.30
N GLU A 51 -1.83 32.31 -17.37
CA GLU A 51 -1.56 33.29 -16.30
C GLU A 51 -2.59 33.18 -15.18
N ASN A 52 -3.87 33.06 -15.55
CA ASN A 52 -4.99 33.01 -14.61
C ASN A 52 -5.39 31.61 -14.16
N VAL A 53 -5.33 30.60 -15.04
CA VAL A 53 -5.79 29.21 -14.78
C VAL A 53 -4.78 28.15 -15.27
N GLY A 54 -3.49 28.51 -15.24
CA GLY A 54 -2.37 27.61 -15.47
C GLY A 54 -2.22 26.49 -14.44
N PRO A 55 -1.36 25.50 -14.71
CA PRO A 55 -1.18 24.28 -13.90
C PRO A 55 -0.85 24.57 -12.42
N GLN A 56 -0.03 25.60 -12.15
CA GLN A 56 0.37 26.02 -10.81
C GLN A 56 -0.80 26.44 -9.91
N HIS A 57 -1.94 26.85 -10.49
CA HIS A 57 -3.16 27.21 -9.75
C HIS A 57 -4.03 25.97 -9.44
N GLY A 58 -3.64 24.78 -9.91
CA GLY A 58 -4.30 23.50 -9.65
C GLY A 58 -4.05 22.91 -8.25
N ARG A 59 -3.66 23.71 -7.26
CA ARG A 59 -3.38 23.27 -5.89
C ARG A 59 -4.67 23.23 -5.05
N LEU A 60 -4.90 22.14 -4.30
CA LEU A 60 -6.05 22.03 -3.39
C LEU A 60 -6.13 23.22 -2.42
N ARG A 61 -7.34 23.74 -2.21
CA ARG A 61 -7.69 24.89 -1.36
C ARG A 61 -6.97 26.22 -1.65
N ALA A 62 -6.11 26.29 -2.66
CA ALA A 62 -5.58 27.55 -3.18
C ALA A 62 -6.67 28.29 -3.98
N GLU A 63 -6.72 29.62 -3.87
CA GLU A 63 -7.56 30.50 -4.71
C GLU A 63 -6.76 31.65 -5.29
N LEU A 64 -5.58 31.32 -5.82
CA LEU A 64 -4.70 32.25 -6.52
C LEU A 64 -5.25 32.52 -7.93
N ASN A 65 -5.17 33.78 -8.37
CA ASN A 65 -5.65 34.28 -9.66
C ASN A 65 -7.07 33.78 -10.05
N GLY A 66 -7.20 32.96 -11.09
CA GLY A 66 -8.48 32.40 -11.54
C GLY A 66 -9.06 31.31 -10.63
N GLY A 67 -8.26 30.81 -9.68
CA GLY A 67 -8.71 29.95 -8.56
C GLY A 67 -8.72 28.45 -8.82
N ALA A 68 -8.16 27.98 -9.94
CA ALA A 68 -7.93 26.56 -10.26
C ALA A 68 -7.05 26.44 -11.52
N TRP A 69 -6.60 25.23 -11.86
CA TRP A 69 -6.22 24.91 -13.23
C TRP A 69 -7.48 24.61 -14.06
N CYS A 70 -7.55 25.13 -15.28
CA CYS A 70 -8.62 24.84 -16.24
C CYS A 70 -8.00 24.48 -17.59
N PRO A 71 -8.24 23.28 -18.17
CA PRO A 71 -7.72 22.93 -19.48
C PRO A 71 -8.25 23.87 -20.58
N GLY A 72 -7.48 24.04 -21.65
CA GLY A 72 -7.88 24.85 -22.80
C GLY A 72 -8.98 24.20 -23.64
N ASN A 73 -9.05 22.86 -23.65
CA ASN A 73 -10.15 22.12 -24.27
C ASN A 73 -11.17 21.63 -23.21
N PRO A 74 -12.48 21.60 -23.53
CA PRO A 74 -13.47 20.96 -22.68
C PRO A 74 -13.15 19.48 -22.44
N ALA A 75 -13.49 18.96 -21.25
CA ALA A 75 -13.36 17.53 -20.94
C ALA A 75 -14.33 16.68 -21.79
N THR A 76 -13.88 15.50 -22.19
CA THR A 76 -14.61 14.54 -23.05
C THR A 76 -14.36 13.10 -22.56
N PRO A 77 -15.05 12.08 -23.12
CA PRO A 77 -14.81 10.68 -22.77
C PRO A 77 -13.40 10.16 -23.11
N GLU A 78 -12.73 10.80 -24.08
CA GLU A 78 -11.37 10.44 -24.49
C GLU A 78 -10.29 10.92 -23.50
N ALA A 79 -10.63 11.84 -22.57
CA ALA A 79 -9.77 12.33 -21.49
C ALA A 79 -8.35 12.73 -21.94
N THR A 80 -8.24 13.53 -23.00
CA THR A 80 -6.96 13.93 -23.61
C THR A 80 -6.22 15.04 -22.85
N GLU A 81 -6.92 15.82 -22.03
CA GLU A 81 -6.35 16.86 -21.18
C GLU A 81 -5.87 16.27 -19.85
N TYR A 82 -4.79 16.82 -19.29
CA TYR A 82 -4.24 16.37 -18.02
C TYR A 82 -3.46 17.45 -17.27
N LEU A 83 -3.45 17.35 -15.93
CA LEU A 83 -2.52 18.03 -15.02
C LEU A 83 -1.50 16.99 -14.53
N GLU A 84 -0.22 17.19 -14.85
CA GLU A 84 0.90 16.33 -14.43
C GLU A 84 1.63 16.92 -13.21
N ILE A 85 1.90 16.06 -12.24
CA ILE A 85 2.66 16.36 -11.03
C ILE A 85 3.90 15.47 -11.00
N ASP A 86 5.09 16.06 -10.84
CA ASP A 86 6.37 15.38 -10.68
C ASP A 86 6.81 15.38 -9.21
N LEU A 87 6.71 14.22 -8.55
CA LEU A 87 7.11 14.06 -7.15
C LEU A 87 8.63 13.92 -6.97
N ARG A 88 9.41 13.97 -8.06
CA ARG A 88 10.88 13.82 -8.17
C ARG A 88 11.46 12.48 -7.72
N THR A 89 10.85 11.81 -6.75
CA THR A 89 11.16 10.45 -6.29
C THR A 89 9.91 9.59 -6.25
N VAL A 90 10.06 8.27 -6.22
CA VAL A 90 8.92 7.36 -6.06
C VAL A 90 8.28 7.54 -4.69
N HIS A 91 6.96 7.65 -4.68
CA HIS A 91 6.10 7.69 -3.51
C HIS A 91 5.05 6.58 -3.62
N VAL A 92 4.53 6.15 -2.48
CA VAL A 92 3.30 5.38 -2.39
C VAL A 92 2.16 6.37 -2.26
N ILE A 93 1.22 6.34 -3.19
CA ILE A 93 0.06 7.23 -3.26
C ILE A 93 -1.18 6.40 -2.90
N THR A 94 -1.80 6.73 -1.78
CA THR A 94 -2.91 5.98 -1.16
C THR A 94 -4.28 6.65 -1.35
N ALA A 95 -4.31 7.94 -1.67
CA ALA A 95 -5.53 8.65 -2.04
C ALA A 95 -5.25 9.88 -2.92
N ALA A 96 -6.27 10.32 -3.65
CA ALA A 96 -6.24 11.52 -4.47
C ALA A 96 -7.38 12.47 -4.06
N GLY A 97 -7.05 13.71 -3.71
CA GLY A 97 -8.02 14.78 -3.42
C GLY A 97 -8.27 15.62 -4.66
N THR A 98 -9.53 15.97 -4.91
CA THR A 98 -9.95 16.86 -6.02
C THR A 98 -10.91 17.93 -5.51
N GLN A 99 -10.89 19.11 -6.11
CA GLN A 99 -11.78 20.24 -5.78
C GLN A 99 -12.03 21.07 -7.05
N GLY A 100 -13.23 21.62 -7.23
CA GLY A 100 -13.53 22.51 -8.35
C GLY A 100 -12.95 23.92 -8.20
N ARG A 101 -13.27 24.81 -9.14
CA ARG A 101 -12.94 26.25 -9.08
C ARG A 101 -14.04 27.00 -8.34
N PHE A 102 -13.78 27.40 -7.09
CA PHE A 102 -14.74 28.24 -6.34
C PHE A 102 -14.60 29.72 -6.72
N GLY A 103 -13.39 30.24 -6.81
CA GLY A 103 -13.09 31.58 -7.33
C GLY A 103 -13.91 32.68 -6.64
N ASN A 104 -13.84 32.76 -5.30
CA ASN A 104 -14.64 33.68 -4.49
C ASN A 104 -16.18 33.59 -4.73
N GLY A 105 -16.68 32.40 -5.06
CA GLY A 105 -18.11 32.13 -5.32
C GLY A 105 -18.61 32.49 -6.72
N GLN A 106 -17.72 32.93 -7.62
CA GLN A 106 -18.05 33.15 -9.04
C GLN A 106 -17.79 31.92 -9.91
N GLY A 107 -17.00 30.96 -9.42
CA GLY A 107 -16.68 29.72 -10.12
C GLY A 107 -17.76 28.65 -9.97
N VAL A 108 -18.05 27.98 -11.08
CA VAL A 108 -19.08 26.93 -11.23
C VAL A 108 -18.53 25.65 -11.85
N GLU A 109 -17.25 25.65 -12.24
CA GLU A 109 -16.59 24.60 -12.99
C GLU A 109 -15.87 23.61 -12.05
N TYR A 110 -16.19 22.34 -12.19
CA TYR A 110 -15.58 21.23 -11.44
C TYR A 110 -15.62 19.95 -12.28
N ALA A 111 -14.68 19.03 -12.08
CA ALA A 111 -14.70 17.71 -12.70
C ALA A 111 -15.52 16.73 -11.85
N GLU A 112 -16.58 16.15 -12.43
CA GLU A 112 -17.41 15.11 -11.77
C GLU A 112 -16.72 13.75 -11.74
N PHE A 113 -15.80 13.54 -12.68
CA PHE A 113 -15.06 12.31 -12.87
C PHE A 113 -13.67 12.64 -13.39
N TYR A 114 -12.71 11.75 -13.11
CA TYR A 114 -11.36 11.82 -13.65
C TYR A 114 -10.77 10.43 -13.78
N MET A 115 -9.71 10.32 -14.56
CA MET A 115 -8.85 9.14 -14.63
C MET A 115 -7.47 9.52 -14.08
N LEU A 116 -6.68 8.52 -13.68
CA LEU A 116 -5.29 8.72 -13.28
C LEU A 116 -4.37 7.92 -14.19
N ASP A 117 -3.38 8.59 -14.78
CA ASP A 117 -2.21 7.92 -15.37
C ASP A 117 -1.00 8.15 -14.46
N TYR A 118 -0.20 7.11 -14.24
CA TYR A 118 1.00 7.19 -13.40
C TYR A 118 2.24 6.71 -14.16
N TRP A 119 3.41 7.17 -13.69
CA TRP A 119 4.70 6.79 -14.27
C TRP A 119 5.73 6.61 -13.16
N ARG A 120 6.61 5.63 -13.34
CA ARG A 120 7.86 5.47 -12.59
C ARG A 120 9.01 5.09 -13.53
N PRO A 121 10.28 5.37 -13.17
CA PRO A 121 11.42 5.19 -14.07
C PRO A 121 11.52 3.78 -14.67
N ARG A 122 11.21 2.74 -13.88
CA ARG A 122 11.39 1.34 -14.29
C ARG A 122 10.39 0.86 -15.34
N LEU A 123 9.21 1.46 -15.40
CA LEU A 123 8.18 1.15 -16.39
C LEU A 123 8.48 1.75 -17.77
N SER A 124 9.14 2.92 -17.80
CA SER A 124 9.37 3.77 -18.98
C SER A 124 8.13 4.18 -19.81
N LYS A 125 6.93 3.79 -19.39
CA LYS A 125 5.61 4.11 -19.98
C LYS A 125 4.67 4.70 -18.94
N TRP A 126 3.69 5.48 -19.40
CA TRP A 126 2.52 5.85 -18.58
C TRP A 126 1.58 4.64 -18.45
N MET A 127 1.02 4.44 -17.27
CA MET A 127 0.06 3.38 -16.97
C MET A 127 -1.24 3.97 -16.45
N ARG A 128 -2.36 3.51 -17.01
CA ARG A 128 -3.70 3.82 -16.51
C ARG A 128 -3.92 3.11 -15.19
N TYR A 129 -4.22 3.88 -14.14
CA TYR A 129 -4.68 3.32 -12.87
C TYR A 129 -6.05 2.63 -13.06
N ARG A 130 -6.21 1.49 -12.38
CA ARG A 130 -7.47 0.77 -12.23
C ARG A 130 -7.56 0.35 -10.77
N ASN A 131 -8.72 0.55 -10.16
CA ASN A 131 -8.98 -0.02 -8.84
C ASN A 131 -9.13 -1.56 -8.93
N ARG A 132 -9.23 -2.23 -7.78
CA ARG A 132 -9.51 -3.68 -7.68
C ARG A 132 -10.62 -4.16 -8.64
N ASN A 133 -11.68 -3.39 -8.80
CA ASN A 133 -12.83 -3.77 -9.64
C ASN A 133 -12.59 -3.53 -11.15
N GLY A 134 -11.35 -3.23 -11.57
CA GLY A 134 -10.97 -2.95 -12.95
C GLY A 134 -11.41 -1.58 -13.47
N LYS A 135 -12.03 -0.73 -12.62
CA LYS A 135 -12.57 0.58 -12.99
C LYS A 135 -11.45 1.62 -13.04
N ASP A 136 -11.38 2.36 -14.15
CA ASP A 136 -10.39 3.41 -14.38
C ASP A 136 -10.96 4.86 -14.27
N VAL A 137 -12.29 5.00 -14.32
CA VAL A 137 -13.00 6.26 -14.05
C VAL A 137 -13.26 6.42 -12.55
N LEU A 138 -12.63 7.40 -11.92
CA LEU A 138 -12.81 7.75 -10.51
C LEU A 138 -13.86 8.85 -10.35
N GLN A 139 -14.50 8.89 -9.18
CA GLN A 139 -15.48 9.92 -8.86
C GLN A 139 -14.77 11.18 -8.34
N GLY A 140 -15.09 12.32 -8.94
CA GLY A 140 -14.62 13.64 -8.54
C GLY A 140 -15.67 14.42 -7.74
N ASN A 141 -15.77 15.70 -8.02
CA ASN A 141 -16.57 16.64 -7.25
C ASN A 141 -18.05 16.69 -7.66
N ILE A 142 -18.89 17.10 -6.71
CA ILE A 142 -20.31 17.45 -6.94
C ILE A 142 -20.59 18.95 -6.78
N ASN A 143 -19.54 19.75 -6.50
CA ASN A 143 -19.59 21.20 -6.33
C ASN A 143 -18.17 21.79 -6.44
N THR A 144 -18.04 23.11 -6.30
CA THR A 144 -16.77 23.82 -6.53
C THR A 144 -15.87 24.01 -5.29
N TYR A 145 -16.34 23.66 -4.09
CA TYR A 145 -15.70 24.08 -2.83
C TYR A 145 -15.41 22.94 -1.85
N LEU A 146 -16.10 21.81 -1.90
CA LEU A 146 -15.75 20.62 -1.12
C LEU A 146 -14.70 19.78 -1.85
N GLU A 147 -13.72 19.33 -1.09
CA GLU A 147 -12.79 18.29 -1.51
C GLU A 147 -13.55 16.96 -1.68
N ALA A 148 -13.37 16.31 -2.83
CA ALA A 148 -13.72 14.91 -3.05
C ALA A 148 -12.42 14.11 -3.02
N LYS A 149 -12.25 13.30 -1.96
CA LYS A 149 -11.08 12.45 -1.74
C LYS A 149 -11.44 11.00 -2.06
N GLU A 150 -10.77 10.44 -3.07
CA GLU A 150 -10.89 9.04 -3.48
C GLU A 150 -9.70 8.26 -2.93
N ASN A 151 -9.96 7.14 -2.25
CA ASN A 151 -8.91 6.20 -1.82
C ASN A 151 -8.49 5.32 -2.99
N LEU A 152 -7.18 5.11 -3.14
CA LEU A 152 -6.59 4.29 -4.20
C LEU A 152 -6.31 2.90 -3.63
N ASP A 153 -7.02 1.90 -4.16
CA ASP A 153 -6.88 0.49 -3.82
C ASP A 153 -6.86 -0.35 -5.11
N PRO A 154 -5.70 -0.88 -5.53
CA PRO A 154 -4.41 -0.85 -4.82
C PRO A 154 -3.74 0.55 -4.79
N PRO A 155 -2.83 0.82 -3.84
CA PRO A 155 -2.04 2.05 -3.81
C PRO A 155 -1.07 2.14 -5.01
N ILE A 156 -0.77 3.35 -5.47
CA ILE A 156 0.09 3.58 -6.65
C ILE A 156 1.53 3.87 -6.23
N MET A 157 2.49 3.12 -6.78
CA MET A 157 3.93 3.40 -6.66
C MET A 157 4.43 4.18 -7.87
N ALA A 158 4.56 5.50 -7.73
CA ALA A 158 4.87 6.42 -8.83
C ALA A 158 5.78 7.57 -8.44
N SER A 159 6.54 8.11 -9.41
CA SER A 159 7.26 9.38 -9.27
C SER A 159 6.59 10.53 -10.03
N LYS A 160 5.69 10.22 -10.98
CA LYS A 160 4.86 11.21 -11.66
C LYS A 160 3.42 10.69 -11.76
N ILE A 161 2.45 11.59 -11.70
CA ILE A 161 1.03 11.25 -11.84
C ILE A 161 0.30 12.35 -12.62
N ARG A 162 -0.71 11.94 -13.39
CA ARG A 162 -1.58 12.80 -14.20
C ARG A 162 -3.01 12.66 -13.75
N PHE A 163 -3.66 13.78 -13.50
CA PHE A 163 -5.12 13.88 -13.35
C PHE A 163 -5.73 14.21 -14.72
N LEU A 164 -6.49 13.27 -15.29
CA LEU A 164 -7.15 13.44 -16.57
C LEU A 164 -8.64 13.68 -16.35
N PRO A 165 -9.16 14.92 -16.46
CA PRO A 165 -10.60 15.17 -16.33
C PRO A 165 -11.41 14.37 -17.35
N PHE A 166 -12.42 13.66 -16.88
CA PHE A 166 -13.32 12.84 -17.68
C PHE A 166 -14.75 13.42 -17.64
N SER A 167 -15.45 13.40 -18.76
CA SER A 167 -16.90 13.68 -18.77
C SER A 167 -17.61 12.96 -19.90
N TYR A 168 -18.77 12.36 -19.59
CA TYR A 168 -19.65 11.74 -20.58
C TYR A 168 -20.23 12.75 -21.60
N HIS A 169 -20.22 14.04 -21.27
CA HIS A 169 -20.69 15.11 -22.13
C HIS A 169 -19.65 16.23 -22.18
N ARG A 170 -19.40 16.77 -23.39
CA ARG A 170 -18.39 17.81 -23.60
C ARG A 170 -18.68 19.05 -22.74
N ARG A 171 -17.85 19.33 -21.73
CA ARG A 171 -18.03 20.48 -20.84
C ARG A 171 -16.71 21.07 -20.33
N THR A 172 -16.70 22.37 -20.09
CA THR A 172 -15.58 23.03 -19.40
C THR A 172 -15.52 22.54 -17.96
N VAL A 173 -14.31 22.25 -17.50
CA VAL A 173 -14.01 21.82 -16.14
C VAL A 173 -12.81 22.61 -15.63
N CYS A 174 -12.66 22.67 -14.33
CA CYS A 174 -11.45 23.13 -13.67
C CYS A 174 -11.18 22.20 -12.49
N MET A 175 -9.91 22.03 -12.13
CA MET A 175 -9.49 21.16 -11.04
C MET A 175 -8.43 21.85 -10.18
N ARG A 176 -8.56 21.62 -8.87
CA ARG A 176 -7.54 21.74 -7.84
C ARG A 176 -7.34 20.35 -7.25
N VAL A 177 -6.11 19.93 -6.99
CA VAL A 177 -5.80 18.55 -6.58
C VAL A 177 -4.79 18.49 -5.44
N GLU A 178 -4.81 17.38 -4.70
CA GLU A 178 -3.80 16.97 -3.72
C GLU A 178 -3.56 15.46 -3.85
N LEU A 179 -2.37 15.02 -3.49
CA LEU A 179 -2.01 13.60 -3.41
C LEU A 179 -1.76 13.25 -1.95
N TYR A 180 -2.24 12.08 -1.53
CA TYR A 180 -2.02 11.56 -0.19
C TYR A 180 -1.16 10.30 -0.26
N GLY A 181 -0.21 10.17 0.65
CA GLY A 181 0.79 9.12 0.55
C GLY A 181 1.95 9.28 1.53
N CYS A 182 3.06 8.67 1.14
CA CYS A 182 4.35 8.74 1.79
C CYS A 182 5.46 8.37 0.80
N ARG A 183 6.72 8.59 1.17
CA ARG A 183 7.88 8.28 0.32
C ARG A 183 8.14 6.78 0.26
N TRP A 184 8.47 6.23 -0.91
CA TRP A 184 8.88 4.83 -1.06
C TRP A 184 10.30 4.63 -0.50
N THR A 185 10.43 3.78 0.52
CA THR A 185 11.69 3.51 1.25
C THR A 185 12.26 2.12 0.99
N ASP A 186 11.38 1.13 0.81
CA ASP A 186 11.68 -0.28 0.50
C ASP A 186 12.62 -0.41 -0.70
N GLY A 187 12.45 0.47 -1.70
CA GLY A 187 13.37 0.64 -2.81
C GLY A 187 13.31 -0.45 -3.87
N ILE A 188 12.39 -1.40 -3.76
CA ILE A 188 12.08 -2.33 -4.84
C ILE A 188 11.60 -1.50 -6.04
N VAL A 189 12.19 -1.68 -7.21
CA VAL A 189 11.80 -0.96 -8.45
C VAL A 189 11.02 -1.85 -9.42
N SER A 190 11.27 -3.17 -9.36
CA SER A 190 10.48 -4.20 -10.02
C SER A 190 10.82 -5.58 -9.44
N TYR A 191 9.91 -6.54 -9.59
CA TYR A 191 10.23 -7.96 -9.49
C TYR A 191 9.88 -8.70 -10.78
N SER A 192 10.52 -9.84 -11.00
CA SER A 192 10.23 -10.75 -12.12
C SER A 192 10.08 -12.19 -11.65
N MET A 193 9.08 -12.89 -12.19
CA MET A 193 8.69 -14.24 -11.76
C MET A 193 7.87 -14.95 -12.85
N PRO A 194 7.73 -16.28 -12.82
CA PRO A 194 6.69 -16.95 -13.60
C PRO A 194 5.31 -16.43 -13.20
N GLN A 195 4.42 -16.21 -14.17
CA GLN A 195 3.02 -15.90 -13.86
C GLN A 195 2.39 -17.04 -13.03
N GLY A 196 1.47 -16.69 -12.15
CA GLY A 196 0.72 -17.65 -11.33
C GLY A 196 -0.12 -18.63 -12.16
N ASP A 197 -0.65 -19.64 -11.51
CA ASP A 197 -1.42 -20.73 -12.12
C ASP A 197 -2.91 -20.66 -11.71
N LYS A 198 -3.79 -21.08 -12.62
CA LYS A 198 -5.21 -21.27 -12.35
C LYS A 198 -5.48 -22.63 -11.69
N ARG A 199 -6.26 -22.65 -10.61
CA ARG A 199 -6.69 -23.85 -9.88
C ARG A 199 -8.14 -24.20 -10.18
N ALA A 200 -8.35 -25.26 -10.97
CA ALA A 200 -9.67 -25.65 -11.49
C ALA A 200 -10.34 -24.49 -12.25
N ASN A 201 -11.67 -24.52 -12.43
CA ASN A 201 -12.36 -23.48 -13.21
C ASN A 201 -12.61 -22.18 -12.43
N SER A 202 -12.40 -22.17 -11.11
CA SER A 202 -12.97 -21.17 -10.18
C SER A 202 -11.98 -20.29 -9.44
N TRP A 203 -10.69 -20.63 -9.43
CA TRP A 203 -9.68 -19.93 -8.61
C TRP A 203 -8.52 -19.55 -9.50
N GLU A 204 -8.27 -18.26 -9.65
CA GLU A 204 -7.09 -17.73 -10.31
C GLU A 204 -6.11 -17.25 -9.24
N PHE A 205 -4.81 -17.44 -9.47
CA PHE A 205 -3.78 -16.99 -8.54
C PHE A 205 -2.72 -16.18 -9.30
N TYR A 206 -3.20 -15.40 -10.27
CA TYR A 206 -2.41 -14.53 -11.12
C TYR A 206 -2.03 -13.25 -10.39
N ASP A 207 -0.95 -12.61 -10.84
CA ASP A 207 -0.64 -11.26 -10.39
C ASP A 207 -1.49 -10.22 -11.15
N VAL A 208 -2.77 -10.06 -10.74
CA VAL A 208 -3.76 -9.21 -11.41
C VAL A 208 -3.41 -7.72 -11.33
N ALA A 209 -2.72 -7.31 -10.26
CA ALA A 209 -2.25 -5.93 -10.09
C ALA A 209 -0.92 -5.65 -10.81
N TYR A 210 -0.33 -6.63 -11.51
CA TYR A 210 0.99 -6.46 -12.13
C TYR A 210 0.96 -5.47 -13.30
N ASP A 211 1.72 -4.38 -13.17
CA ASP A 211 1.70 -3.24 -14.10
C ASP A 211 2.82 -3.26 -15.16
N GLY A 212 3.71 -4.25 -15.09
CA GLY A 212 4.91 -4.36 -15.92
C GLY A 212 4.63 -4.87 -17.34
N HIS A 213 5.39 -5.90 -17.72
CA HIS A 213 5.23 -6.63 -18.97
C HIS A 213 5.10 -8.13 -18.68
N TRP A 214 4.27 -8.82 -19.46
CA TRP A 214 4.11 -10.26 -19.48
C TRP A 214 4.38 -10.74 -20.90
N ASP A 215 5.30 -11.69 -21.07
CA ASP A 215 5.69 -12.24 -22.38
C ASP A 215 4.92 -13.52 -22.76
N GLY A 216 4.04 -14.00 -21.87
CA GLY A 216 3.33 -15.28 -21.97
C GLY A 216 3.79 -16.31 -20.94
N GLU A 217 5.03 -16.22 -20.44
CA GLU A 217 5.62 -17.15 -19.47
C GLU A 217 5.93 -16.46 -18.13
N ARG A 218 6.54 -15.27 -18.19
CA ARG A 218 7.10 -14.56 -17.05
C ARG A 218 6.73 -13.08 -17.05
N LEU A 219 6.69 -12.54 -15.84
CA LEU A 219 6.43 -11.15 -15.51
C LEU A 219 7.77 -10.40 -15.37
N PHE A 220 7.86 -9.20 -15.93
CA PHE A 220 9.07 -8.36 -15.88
C PHE A 220 8.76 -6.87 -15.71
N TYR A 221 9.70 -6.16 -15.08
CA TYR A 221 9.78 -4.69 -15.02
C TYR A 221 8.63 -3.97 -14.27
N GLY A 222 7.70 -4.74 -13.71
CA GLY A 222 6.55 -4.26 -12.94
C GLY A 222 6.67 -4.48 -11.44
N LEU A 223 5.68 -3.94 -10.74
CA LEU A 223 5.30 -4.23 -9.37
C LEU A 223 3.84 -4.69 -9.38
N GLY A 224 3.37 -5.24 -8.27
CA GLY A 224 2.05 -5.85 -8.14
C GLY A 224 1.85 -6.34 -6.71
N GLN A 225 1.05 -7.39 -6.51
CA GLN A 225 0.59 -7.78 -5.17
C GLN A 225 1.72 -8.19 -4.22
N LEU A 226 2.84 -8.76 -4.69
CA LEU A 226 3.93 -9.18 -3.80
C LEU A 226 4.61 -8.03 -3.04
N THR A 227 4.30 -6.78 -3.40
CA THR A 227 4.88 -5.56 -2.82
C THR A 227 3.83 -4.46 -2.63
N ASP A 228 2.54 -4.79 -2.56
CA ASP A 228 1.48 -3.81 -2.29
C ASP A 228 1.23 -3.58 -0.79
N SER A 229 1.96 -4.33 0.06
CA SER A 229 1.87 -4.32 1.53
C SER A 229 0.56 -4.88 2.09
N ILE A 230 -0.16 -5.72 1.33
CA ILE A 230 -1.45 -6.29 1.72
C ILE A 230 -1.34 -7.80 1.91
N THR A 231 -1.46 -8.25 3.16
CA THR A 231 -1.48 -9.68 3.49
C THR A 231 -2.86 -10.29 3.25
N ALA A 232 -2.93 -11.34 2.44
CA ALA A 232 -4.15 -12.08 2.15
C ALA A 232 -4.70 -12.88 3.35
N PRO A 233 -6.01 -13.19 3.40
CA PRO A 233 -6.62 -13.95 4.49
C PRO A 233 -6.23 -15.44 4.47
N ASP A 234 -6.34 -16.09 5.64
CA ASP A 234 -6.01 -17.51 5.87
C ASP A 234 -6.71 -18.46 4.87
N ASP A 235 -8.01 -18.28 4.63
CA ASP A 235 -8.73 -19.05 3.62
C ASP A 235 -8.64 -18.35 2.27
N PHE A 236 -7.82 -18.93 1.38
CA PHE A 236 -7.66 -18.46 0.01
C PHE A 236 -8.97 -18.47 -0.81
N LYS A 237 -10.04 -19.08 -0.29
CA LYS A 237 -11.35 -19.10 -0.93
C LYS A 237 -12.24 -17.88 -0.65
N VAL A 238 -11.94 -17.07 0.37
CA VAL A 238 -12.77 -15.92 0.76
C VAL A 238 -13.00 -14.91 -0.37
N PRO A 239 -11.99 -14.50 -1.16
CA PRO A 239 -12.17 -13.44 -2.18
C PRO A 239 -13.27 -13.74 -3.21
N TYR A 240 -13.45 -15.01 -3.60
CA TYR A 240 -14.51 -15.46 -4.53
C TYR A 240 -15.92 -15.28 -3.97
N TYR A 241 -16.12 -15.41 -2.66
CA TYR A 241 -17.43 -15.23 -2.04
C TYR A 241 -17.78 -13.75 -1.84
N ASP A 242 -16.77 -12.93 -1.52
CA ASP A 242 -16.95 -11.49 -1.26
C ASP A 242 -16.78 -10.60 -2.51
N GLN A 243 -16.51 -11.19 -3.68
CA GLN A 243 -16.17 -10.49 -4.93
C GLN A 243 -14.94 -9.55 -4.80
N ALA A 244 -14.09 -9.81 -3.81
CA ALA A 244 -12.83 -9.11 -3.62
C ALA A 244 -11.78 -9.67 -4.58
N VAL A 245 -10.84 -8.82 -5.01
CA VAL A 245 -9.71 -9.28 -5.82
C VAL A 245 -8.88 -10.29 -5.03
N GLU A 246 -8.68 -11.44 -5.65
CA GLU A 246 -7.79 -12.51 -5.21
C GLU A 246 -6.47 -11.91 -4.78
N SER A 247 -6.06 -12.13 -3.53
CA SER A 247 -4.86 -11.53 -2.92
C SER A 247 -3.70 -12.53 -2.79
N TRP A 248 -3.87 -13.74 -3.36
CA TRP A 248 -2.89 -14.82 -3.33
C TRP A 248 -2.34 -15.04 -4.73
N ILE A 249 -1.03 -14.87 -4.90
CA ILE A 249 -0.32 -15.36 -6.08
C ILE A 249 0.14 -16.79 -5.81
N GLY A 250 0.01 -17.65 -6.80
CA GLY A 250 0.07 -19.08 -6.57
C GLY A 250 0.57 -19.90 -7.73
N TRP A 251 1.34 -20.93 -7.43
CA TRP A 251 1.90 -21.83 -8.44
C TRP A 251 1.62 -23.29 -8.07
N LYS A 252 1.45 -24.12 -9.09
CA LYS A 252 1.33 -25.57 -8.95
C LYS A 252 2.70 -26.22 -9.16
N ASN A 253 2.99 -27.27 -8.42
CA ASN A 253 4.24 -28.03 -8.53
C ASN A 253 4.28 -28.83 -9.85
N GLU A 254 3.18 -29.52 -10.19
CA GLU A 254 3.06 -30.39 -11.36
C GLU A 254 3.15 -29.68 -12.73
N THR A 255 3.11 -28.35 -12.78
CA THR A 255 3.21 -27.56 -14.04
C THR A 255 4.64 -27.18 -14.40
N ARG A 256 5.63 -27.40 -13.52
CA ARG A 256 6.97 -26.82 -13.65
C ARG A 256 8.08 -27.78 -13.22
N GLU A 257 9.20 -27.74 -13.94
CA GLU A 257 10.44 -28.41 -13.54
C GLU A 257 11.32 -27.45 -12.71
N GLY A 258 11.33 -27.63 -11.39
CA GLY A 258 12.23 -26.89 -10.49
C GLY A 258 11.54 -25.88 -9.55
N PRO A 259 12.32 -25.02 -8.87
CA PRO A 259 11.80 -24.04 -7.92
C PRO A 259 11.16 -22.84 -8.62
N ILE A 260 10.26 -22.15 -7.93
CA ILE A 260 9.78 -20.83 -8.37
C ILE A 260 10.90 -19.80 -8.16
N GLU A 261 11.35 -19.18 -9.25
CA GLU A 261 12.36 -18.12 -9.23
C GLU A 261 11.72 -16.73 -9.27
N ILE A 262 11.80 -15.99 -8.16
CA ILE A 262 11.39 -14.58 -8.05
C ILE A 262 12.65 -13.72 -7.91
N VAL A 263 12.84 -12.73 -8.79
CA VAL A 263 13.99 -11.81 -8.78
C VAL A 263 13.53 -10.39 -8.52
N PHE A 264 13.93 -9.82 -7.40
CA PHE A 264 13.68 -8.43 -7.02
C PHE A 264 14.87 -7.54 -7.44
N GLU A 265 14.59 -6.43 -8.11
CA GLU A 265 15.54 -5.36 -8.41
C GLU A 265 15.30 -4.18 -7.46
N PHE A 266 16.37 -3.62 -6.90
CA PHE A 266 16.34 -2.44 -6.03
C PHE A 266 16.93 -1.19 -6.70
N ASP A 267 16.51 -0.03 -6.20
CA ASP A 267 16.92 1.31 -6.65
C ASP A 267 18.42 1.58 -6.48
N LYS A 268 19.02 0.95 -5.47
CA LYS A 268 20.41 1.13 -5.04
C LYS A 268 20.97 -0.19 -4.51
N VAL A 269 22.29 -0.25 -4.38
CA VAL A 269 22.95 -1.31 -3.63
C VAL A 269 22.58 -1.18 -2.14
N ARG A 270 22.12 -2.28 -1.56
CA ARG A 270 21.58 -2.38 -0.21
C ARG A 270 22.18 -3.56 0.54
N GLU A 271 22.27 -3.42 1.86
CA GLU A 271 22.62 -4.45 2.83
C GLU A 271 21.33 -5.06 3.37
N PHE A 272 21.18 -6.38 3.26
CA PHE A 272 19.95 -7.08 3.60
C PHE A 272 20.05 -7.79 4.95
N THR A 273 19.18 -7.40 5.88
CA THR A 273 19.11 -7.99 7.23
C THR A 273 18.20 -9.22 7.25
N SER A 274 17.02 -9.12 6.62
CA SER A 274 16.06 -10.23 6.52
C SER A 274 15.05 -10.02 5.39
N VAL A 275 14.48 -11.12 4.90
CA VAL A 275 13.25 -11.13 4.08
C VAL A 275 12.12 -11.76 4.90
N VAL A 276 10.90 -11.28 4.71
CA VAL A 276 9.67 -11.87 5.24
C VAL A 276 8.78 -12.24 4.06
N ILE A 277 8.30 -13.47 4.03
CA ILE A 277 7.42 -13.98 2.97
C ILE A 277 6.10 -14.39 3.65
N HIS A 278 4.98 -13.79 3.24
CA HIS A 278 3.67 -14.19 3.74
C HIS A 278 3.12 -15.36 2.92
N CYS A 279 3.02 -16.54 3.53
CA CYS A 279 2.65 -17.79 2.88
C CYS A 279 1.36 -18.39 3.44
N ASN A 280 0.55 -19.00 2.58
CA ASN A 280 -0.59 -19.80 3.00
C ASN A 280 -0.14 -21.22 3.44
N ASN A 281 -0.82 -21.81 4.44
CA ASN A 281 -0.53 -23.18 4.89
C ASN A 281 -1.79 -24.07 5.00
N GLN A 282 -2.81 -23.88 4.16
CA GLN A 282 -3.99 -24.75 4.15
C GLN A 282 -3.68 -26.14 3.56
N PHE A 283 -2.88 -26.93 4.29
CA PHE A 283 -2.28 -28.19 3.85
C PHE A 283 -3.33 -29.27 3.56
N MET A 284 -4.46 -29.26 4.29
CA MET A 284 -5.62 -30.11 4.00
C MET A 284 -6.28 -29.82 2.63
N LYS A 285 -5.99 -28.65 2.05
CA LYS A 285 -6.42 -28.23 0.71
C LYS A 285 -5.25 -28.26 -0.30
N ASP A 286 -4.23 -29.10 -0.09
CA ASP A 286 -3.00 -29.23 -0.92
C ASP A 286 -2.11 -27.98 -1.01
N VAL A 287 -2.34 -26.95 -0.17
CA VAL A 287 -1.54 -25.71 -0.13
C VAL A 287 -0.59 -25.74 1.05
N SER A 288 0.71 -25.59 0.79
CA SER A 288 1.73 -25.58 1.85
C SER A 288 2.71 -24.43 1.65
N VAL A 289 3.32 -24.00 2.75
CA VAL A 289 4.54 -23.18 2.72
C VAL A 289 5.63 -23.91 1.90
N PHE A 290 6.55 -23.16 1.29
CA PHE A 290 7.73 -23.73 0.64
C PHE A 290 8.52 -24.64 1.60
N SER A 291 9.11 -25.73 1.10
CA SER A 291 9.95 -26.64 1.90
C SER A 291 11.37 -26.10 2.11
N LYS A 292 11.85 -25.29 1.16
CA LYS A 292 13.16 -24.64 1.19
C LYS A 292 13.13 -23.38 0.35
N VAL A 293 13.89 -22.37 0.76
CA VAL A 293 14.24 -21.23 -0.07
C VAL A 293 15.76 -21.10 -0.16
N LYS A 294 16.27 -20.79 -1.36
CA LYS A 294 17.63 -20.27 -1.55
C LYS A 294 17.54 -18.79 -1.91
N VAL A 295 18.32 -17.96 -1.22
CA VAL A 295 18.42 -16.53 -1.47
C VAL A 295 19.80 -16.20 -2.02
N LEU A 296 19.82 -15.65 -3.23
CA LEU A 296 21.04 -15.26 -3.95
C LEU A 296 21.07 -13.75 -4.15
N PHE A 297 22.28 -13.19 -4.16
CA PHE A 297 22.52 -11.75 -4.30
C PHE A 297 23.38 -11.47 -5.52
N SER A 298 23.16 -10.31 -6.15
CA SER A 298 23.94 -9.82 -7.30
C SER A 298 23.91 -8.28 -7.30
N VAL A 299 24.90 -7.66 -7.93
CA VAL A 299 24.98 -6.19 -8.10
C VAL A 299 24.50 -5.79 -9.50
N GLY A 300 24.91 -6.52 -10.55
CA GLY A 300 24.53 -6.25 -11.94
C GLY A 300 23.29 -7.02 -12.43
N GLY A 301 22.76 -7.95 -11.63
CA GLY A 301 21.58 -8.76 -11.92
C GLY A 301 21.82 -9.93 -12.89
N LYS A 302 22.98 -9.96 -13.56
CA LYS A 302 23.36 -11.01 -14.54
C LYS A 302 23.87 -12.27 -13.87
N ARG A 303 24.77 -12.12 -12.88
CA ARG A 303 25.52 -13.24 -12.28
C ARG A 303 25.43 -13.21 -10.76
N TYR A 304 24.84 -14.26 -10.20
CA TYR A 304 24.67 -14.43 -8.76
C TYR A 304 25.87 -15.16 -8.17
N LYS A 305 26.88 -14.41 -7.73
CA LYS A 305 28.15 -14.96 -7.21
C LYS A 305 28.07 -15.30 -5.72
N GLY A 306 28.81 -16.34 -5.31
CA GLY A 306 28.92 -16.80 -3.93
C GLY A 306 27.82 -17.78 -3.49
N GLU A 307 27.98 -18.35 -2.29
CA GLU A 307 27.04 -19.36 -1.79
C GLU A 307 25.66 -18.77 -1.47
N PRO A 308 24.55 -19.45 -1.84
CA PRO A 308 23.19 -19.04 -1.52
C PRO A 308 22.93 -19.17 -0.02
N ILE A 309 22.21 -18.20 0.56
CA ILE A 309 21.62 -18.42 1.88
C ILE A 309 20.50 -19.44 1.70
N THR A 310 20.65 -20.61 2.31
CA THR A 310 19.64 -21.67 2.26
C THR A 310 18.88 -21.70 3.59
N TYR A 311 17.55 -21.69 3.51
CA TYR A 311 16.66 -21.87 4.65
C TYR A 311 15.68 -22.99 4.33
N ASP A 312 15.76 -24.10 5.07
CA ASP A 312 14.82 -25.20 4.99
C ASP A 312 13.70 -24.97 6.02
N TYR A 313 12.45 -25.03 5.56
CA TYR A 313 11.25 -24.85 6.38
C TYR A 313 10.71 -26.22 6.79
N MET A 314 10.47 -26.40 8.09
CA MET A 314 9.86 -27.63 8.61
C MET A 314 8.36 -27.62 8.31
N GLU A 315 7.89 -28.64 7.59
CA GLU A 315 6.48 -28.79 7.21
C GLU A 315 5.57 -28.77 8.46
N ASP A 316 4.59 -27.87 8.47
CA ASP A 316 3.58 -27.78 9.53
C ASP A 316 2.26 -28.39 9.06
N ARG A 317 1.87 -29.50 9.69
CA ARG A 317 0.58 -30.19 9.52
C ARG A 317 -0.31 -30.10 10.76
N VAL A 318 0.00 -29.17 11.67
CA VAL A 318 -0.76 -28.91 12.90
C VAL A 318 -1.65 -27.69 12.73
N PHE A 319 -1.12 -26.60 12.16
CA PHE A 319 -1.85 -25.34 11.98
C PHE A 319 -1.99 -24.99 10.49
N ASP A 320 -3.21 -24.68 10.06
CA ASP A 320 -3.56 -24.42 8.65
C ASP A 320 -3.60 -22.92 8.28
N ASN A 321 -3.34 -22.03 9.25
CA ASN A 321 -3.30 -20.58 9.05
C ASN A 321 -2.09 -20.13 8.21
N ALA A 322 -2.29 -19.03 7.49
CA ALA A 322 -1.26 -18.27 6.80
C ALA A 322 -0.32 -17.60 7.81
N ARG A 323 0.91 -17.31 7.38
CA ARG A 323 1.99 -16.89 8.27
C ARG A 323 3.13 -16.18 7.56
N ASN A 324 3.81 -15.33 8.31
CA ASN A 324 5.07 -14.70 7.92
C ASN A 324 6.26 -15.63 8.20
N VAL A 325 6.94 -16.07 7.14
CA VAL A 325 8.22 -16.80 7.23
C VAL A 325 9.35 -15.77 7.14
N SER A 326 10.06 -15.53 8.26
CA SER A 326 11.19 -14.60 8.31
C SER A 326 12.52 -15.34 8.16
N ILE A 327 13.28 -15.00 7.12
CA ILE A 327 14.61 -15.54 6.83
C ILE A 327 15.66 -14.46 7.10
N LYS A 328 16.71 -14.78 7.87
CA LYS A 328 17.84 -13.87 8.09
C LYS A 328 18.76 -13.88 6.88
N LEU A 329 19.12 -12.69 6.41
CA LEU A 329 19.94 -12.49 5.21
C LEU A 329 21.40 -12.11 5.52
N HIS A 330 21.78 -12.19 6.79
CA HIS A 330 23.17 -12.12 7.27
C HIS A 330 23.97 -10.93 6.73
N HIS A 331 23.32 -9.77 6.56
CA HIS A 331 23.96 -8.53 6.11
C HIS A 331 24.63 -8.66 4.72
N ARG A 332 24.08 -9.54 3.86
CA ARG A 332 24.56 -9.67 2.47
C ARG A 332 24.23 -8.41 1.69
N VAL A 333 25.17 -7.98 0.85
CA VAL A 333 25.04 -6.77 0.03
C VAL A 333 24.66 -7.16 -1.40
N GLY A 334 23.75 -6.41 -2.01
CA GLY A 334 23.37 -6.57 -3.42
C GLY A 334 22.44 -5.46 -3.90
N ARG A 335 22.15 -5.43 -5.20
CA ARG A 335 21.07 -4.64 -5.81
C ARG A 335 19.95 -5.54 -6.34
N PHE A 336 20.26 -6.81 -6.60
CA PHE A 336 19.31 -7.83 -7.03
C PHE A 336 19.27 -8.96 -6.02
N VAL A 337 18.06 -9.41 -5.69
CA VAL A 337 17.83 -10.56 -4.79
C VAL A 337 16.97 -11.58 -5.52
N LYS A 338 17.53 -12.79 -5.73
CA LYS A 338 16.81 -13.93 -6.30
C LYS A 338 16.40 -14.89 -5.19
N LEU A 339 15.09 -15.16 -5.09
CA LEU A 339 14.51 -16.24 -4.30
C LEU A 339 14.29 -17.45 -5.21
N GLN A 340 14.79 -18.61 -4.83
CA GLN A 340 14.44 -19.91 -5.43
C GLN A 340 13.63 -20.70 -4.40
N LEU A 341 12.31 -20.76 -4.59
CA LEU A 341 11.35 -21.35 -3.66
C LEU A 341 11.00 -22.79 -4.10
N TYR A 342 11.31 -23.76 -3.25
CA TYR A 342 11.01 -25.18 -3.48
C TYR A 342 9.68 -25.56 -2.84
N PHE A 343 8.83 -26.28 -3.57
CA PHE A 343 7.50 -26.69 -3.11
C PHE A 343 7.55 -27.55 -1.83
N GLY A 344 6.66 -27.26 -0.88
CA GLY A 344 6.35 -28.14 0.26
C GLY A 344 5.07 -28.97 0.08
N GLY A 345 4.22 -28.59 -0.88
CA GLY A 345 2.96 -29.27 -1.22
C GLY A 345 2.71 -29.29 -2.74
N LYS A 346 1.47 -29.52 -3.17
CA LYS A 346 1.12 -29.42 -4.61
C LYS A 346 0.97 -27.98 -5.06
N TRP A 347 0.57 -27.09 -4.15
CA TRP A 347 0.42 -25.66 -4.35
C TRP A 347 1.26 -24.87 -3.34
N MET A 348 1.82 -23.75 -3.80
CA MET A 348 2.45 -22.74 -2.96
C MET A 348 1.75 -21.41 -3.25
N LEU A 349 1.23 -20.74 -2.21
CA LEU A 349 0.61 -19.41 -2.33
C LEU A 349 1.39 -18.38 -1.49
N ILE A 350 1.66 -17.21 -2.07
CA ILE A 350 2.33 -16.07 -1.45
C ILE A 350 1.48 -14.82 -1.72
N SER A 351 1.29 -13.95 -0.73
CA SER A 351 0.64 -12.65 -0.95
C SER A 351 1.61 -11.48 -0.98
N GLU A 352 2.63 -11.48 -0.10
CA GLU A 352 3.49 -10.31 0.16
C GLU A 352 4.94 -10.76 0.46
N VAL A 353 5.93 -9.98 0.01
CA VAL A 353 7.37 -10.21 0.21
C VAL A 353 8.08 -8.92 0.61
N THR A 354 8.36 -8.77 1.91
CA THR A 354 8.96 -7.56 2.48
C THR A 354 10.45 -7.76 2.79
N PHE A 355 11.29 -6.78 2.45
CA PHE A 355 12.74 -6.83 2.69
C PHE A 355 13.21 -5.77 3.71
N ASN A 356 13.78 -6.20 4.83
CA ASN A 356 14.49 -5.31 5.74
C ASN A 356 15.93 -5.11 5.22
N SER A 357 16.20 -3.89 4.75
CA SER A 357 17.48 -3.51 4.14
C SER A 357 17.86 -2.05 4.38
N ALA A 358 19.15 -1.74 4.31
CA ALA A 358 19.69 -0.38 4.37
C ALA A 358 20.50 -0.06 3.11
N VAL A 359 20.45 1.18 2.61
CA VAL A 359 21.25 1.61 1.46
C VAL A 359 22.73 1.73 1.85
N VAL A 360 23.62 1.11 1.08
CA VAL A 360 25.06 1.18 1.31
C VAL A 360 25.72 2.09 0.28
N SER A 361 26.59 2.98 0.75
CA SER A 361 27.45 3.79 -0.10
C SER A 361 28.82 3.13 -0.24
N GLY A 362 29.25 2.86 -1.47
CA GLY A 362 30.52 2.23 -1.78
C GLY A 362 30.74 2.14 -3.29
N ASN A 363 31.97 1.81 -3.70
CA ASN A 363 32.24 1.48 -5.11
C ASN A 363 31.95 -0.01 -5.33
N PHE A 364 30.87 -0.32 -6.03
CA PHE A 364 30.44 -1.69 -6.31
C PHE A 364 30.62 -1.97 -7.80
N THR A 365 31.55 -2.86 -8.14
CA THR A 365 31.74 -3.31 -9.52
C THR A 365 30.62 -4.28 -9.90
N GLU A 366 29.94 -4.00 -11.00
CA GLU A 366 28.99 -4.96 -11.60
C GLU A 366 29.72 -6.22 -12.11
N GLU A 367 28.98 -7.27 -12.43
CA GLU A 367 29.61 -8.51 -12.90
C GLU A 367 30.09 -8.37 -14.34
N GLU A 368 31.40 -8.52 -14.56
CA GLU A 368 31.99 -8.55 -15.91
C GLU A 368 31.37 -9.69 -16.75
N ASP A 369 31.01 -9.34 -18.00
CA ASP A 369 30.72 -10.32 -19.04
C ASP A 369 32.04 -10.96 -19.47
N GLU A 370 32.19 -12.27 -19.25
CA GLU A 370 33.31 -13.01 -19.83
C GLU A 370 33.09 -13.13 -21.33
N THR A 371 33.73 -12.25 -22.11
CA THR A 371 34.02 -12.53 -23.52
C THR A 371 34.85 -13.81 -23.57
N GLU A 372 34.45 -14.79 -24.39
CA GLU A 372 35.11 -16.09 -24.48
C GLU A 372 36.61 -15.96 -24.82
N SER A 373 37.46 -16.07 -23.81
CA SER A 373 38.90 -16.36 -23.97
C SER A 373 39.17 -17.83 -23.65
N LEU A 374 38.58 -18.72 -24.46
CA LEU A 374 39.02 -20.11 -24.57
C LEU A 374 40.41 -20.16 -25.23
N GLN A 375 41.44 -19.67 -24.53
CA GLN A 375 42.83 -19.98 -24.85
C GLN A 375 43.14 -21.40 -24.41
N LYS A 376 43.10 -22.25 -25.43
CA LYS A 376 43.42 -23.67 -25.48
C LYS A 376 44.86 -23.95 -25.04
N ASP A 377 45.07 -24.19 -23.74
CA ASP A 377 46.31 -24.81 -23.27
C ASP A 377 46.30 -26.32 -23.58
N GLN A 378 46.89 -26.68 -24.73
CA GLN A 378 47.36 -28.04 -24.96
C GLN A 378 48.66 -28.24 -24.19
N ILE A 379 48.63 -29.03 -23.12
CA ILE A 379 49.83 -29.68 -22.60
C ILE A 379 49.67 -31.20 -22.73
N THR A 380 50.59 -31.78 -23.49
CA THR A 380 50.64 -33.18 -23.87
C THR A 380 50.96 -34.10 -22.69
N THR A 381 50.35 -35.29 -22.68
CA THR A 381 50.70 -36.40 -21.78
C THR A 381 52.17 -36.83 -21.89
N ALA A 382 52.82 -37.03 -20.74
CA ALA A 382 54.00 -37.92 -20.60
C ALA A 382 54.08 -38.47 -19.17
N ASP A 383 54.40 -39.76 -19.04
CA ASP A 383 54.63 -40.45 -17.75
C ASP A 383 55.82 -39.86 -16.96
N ASN A 384 55.79 -39.93 -15.63
CA ASN A 384 56.61 -40.90 -14.88
C ASN A 384 56.41 -40.89 -13.34
N ASN A 385 56.92 -41.95 -12.72
CA ASN A 385 56.82 -42.32 -11.31
C ASN A 385 57.65 -41.49 -10.31
N ASP A 386 57.45 -41.88 -9.05
CA ASP A 386 58.30 -41.72 -7.86
C ASP A 386 58.19 -40.41 -7.06
N GLY A 387 57.76 -40.58 -5.81
CA GLY A 387 57.62 -39.50 -4.83
C GLY A 387 58.80 -39.38 -3.88
N LYS A 388 58.86 -38.25 -3.17
CA LYS A 388 59.62 -38.16 -1.92
C LYS A 388 59.03 -37.11 -0.99
N ASN A 389 58.86 -37.49 0.29
CA ASN A 389 58.44 -36.58 1.35
C ASN A 389 59.49 -35.47 1.55
N ILE A 390 59.04 -34.22 1.62
CA ILE A 390 59.78 -33.13 2.28
C ILE A 390 58.82 -32.44 3.25
N VAL A 391 59.08 -32.61 4.55
CA VAL A 391 58.39 -31.89 5.61
C VAL A 391 59.16 -30.58 5.84
N SER A 392 58.50 -29.44 5.59
CA SER A 392 58.96 -28.14 6.06
C SER A 392 58.12 -27.69 7.25
N ALA A 393 58.72 -27.74 8.44
CA ALA A 393 58.27 -26.94 9.59
C ALA A 393 58.71 -25.47 9.42
N VAL A 394 58.48 -24.62 10.44
CA VAL A 394 58.68 -23.13 10.50
C VAL A 394 57.42 -22.37 10.02
N ASN A 395 56.76 -21.50 10.81
CA ASN A 395 56.92 -21.07 12.21
C ASN A 395 55.52 -20.74 12.81
N THR A 396 55.29 -21.06 14.09
CA THR A 396 54.14 -20.52 14.85
C THR A 396 54.54 -19.23 15.60
N PRO A 397 53.74 -18.15 15.56
CA PRO A 397 54.02 -16.97 16.38
C PRO A 397 53.68 -17.24 17.84
N SER A 398 54.68 -17.14 18.70
CA SER A 398 54.53 -17.15 20.16
C SER A 398 53.71 -15.94 20.62
N GLY A 399 52.46 -16.15 21.07
CA GLY A 399 51.63 -15.07 21.61
C GLY A 399 50.21 -15.44 22.04
N PHE A 400 49.59 -16.47 21.45
CA PHE A 400 48.16 -16.76 21.68
C PHE A 400 47.80 -17.24 23.10
N GLY A 401 48.73 -17.91 23.80
CA GLY A 401 48.46 -18.55 25.09
C GLY A 401 48.15 -17.59 26.25
N GLN A 402 48.71 -16.37 26.23
CA GLN A 402 48.50 -15.41 27.32
C GLN A 402 47.14 -14.69 27.23
N TYR A 403 46.69 -14.35 26.02
CA TYR A 403 45.40 -13.67 25.82
C TYR A 403 44.20 -14.58 26.08
N LEU A 404 44.30 -15.88 25.72
CA LEU A 404 43.20 -16.82 25.94
C LEU A 404 42.84 -16.96 27.42
N GLY A 405 43.84 -17.04 28.31
CA GLY A 405 43.64 -17.12 29.76
C GLY A 405 42.98 -15.88 30.36
N VAL A 406 43.35 -14.68 29.89
CA VAL A 406 42.75 -13.41 30.33
C VAL A 406 41.29 -13.29 29.88
N VAL A 407 40.98 -13.66 28.64
CA VAL A 407 39.60 -13.63 28.12
C VAL A 407 38.70 -14.65 28.83
N VAL A 408 39.17 -15.87 29.05
CA VAL A 408 38.41 -16.88 29.82
C VAL A 408 38.20 -16.45 31.27
N GLY A 409 39.22 -15.84 31.90
CA GLY A 409 39.09 -15.27 33.25
C GLY A 409 38.04 -14.16 33.34
N LEU A 410 38.04 -13.22 32.38
CA LEU A 410 37.04 -12.14 32.30
C LEU A 410 35.61 -12.69 32.11
N LEU A 411 35.43 -13.66 31.23
CA LEU A 411 34.12 -14.29 30.98
C LEU A 411 33.61 -15.05 32.22
N ALA A 412 34.49 -15.75 32.95
CA ALA A 412 34.13 -16.42 34.19
C ALA A 412 33.69 -15.43 35.29
N VAL A 413 34.38 -14.30 35.45
CA VAL A 413 34.00 -13.25 36.42
C VAL A 413 32.65 -12.61 36.05
N LEU A 414 32.40 -12.34 34.76
CA LEU A 414 31.11 -11.83 34.30
C LEU A 414 29.96 -12.83 34.52
N ALA A 415 30.18 -14.13 34.30
CA ALA A 415 29.19 -15.16 34.57
C ALA A 415 28.84 -15.24 36.08
N ILE A 416 29.85 -15.16 36.96
CA ILE A 416 29.64 -15.16 38.41
C ILE A 416 28.85 -13.93 38.87
N LEU A 417 29.14 -12.74 38.32
CA LEU A 417 28.39 -11.52 38.60
C LEU A 417 26.92 -11.63 38.16
N MET A 418 26.65 -12.18 36.97
CA MET A 418 25.29 -12.41 36.49
C MET A 418 24.50 -13.35 37.40
N ILE A 419 25.11 -14.45 37.85
CA ILE A 419 24.50 -15.40 38.79
C ILE A 419 24.20 -14.72 40.14
N ALA A 420 25.11 -13.88 40.64
CA ALA A 420 24.90 -13.13 41.89
C ALA A 420 23.74 -12.13 41.80
N VAL A 421 23.59 -11.43 40.66
CA VAL A 421 22.46 -10.52 40.42
C VAL A 421 21.13 -11.27 40.35
N VAL A 422 21.07 -12.40 39.64
CA VAL A 422 19.86 -13.24 39.58
C VAL A 422 19.50 -13.78 40.97
N ALA A 423 20.47 -14.25 41.75
CA ALA A 423 20.25 -14.71 43.12
C ALA A 423 19.72 -13.57 44.01
N PHE A 424 20.28 -12.36 43.90
CA PHE A 424 19.81 -11.18 44.64
C PHE A 424 18.36 -10.81 44.30
N ILE A 425 17.98 -10.83 43.02
CA ILE A 425 16.59 -10.59 42.58
C ILE A 425 15.64 -11.65 43.14
N VAL A 426 16.01 -12.92 43.12
CA VAL A 426 15.20 -14.01 43.70
C VAL A 426 15.05 -13.85 45.23
N ILE A 427 16.11 -13.45 45.93
CA ILE A 427 16.06 -13.18 47.38
C ILE A 427 15.16 -11.97 47.70
N GLN A 428 15.24 -10.90 46.91
CA GLN A 428 14.35 -9.73 47.01
C GLN A 428 12.88 -10.12 46.82
N GLN A 429 12.57 -10.87 45.75
CA GLN A 429 11.20 -11.34 45.47
C GLN A 429 10.66 -12.28 46.56
N ARG A 430 11.51 -13.12 47.15
CA ARG A 430 11.12 -13.96 48.30
C ARG A 430 10.80 -13.08 49.52
N ARG A 431 11.64 -12.10 49.86
CA ARG A 431 11.38 -11.17 50.98
C ARG A 431 10.11 -10.34 50.79
N TYR A 432 9.82 -9.88 49.57
CA TYR A 432 8.61 -9.13 49.27
C TYR A 432 7.32 -9.94 49.48
N LYS A 433 7.38 -11.27 49.30
CA LYS A 433 6.25 -12.19 49.56
C LYS A 433 6.07 -12.59 51.03
N SER A 434 6.94 -12.14 51.95
CA SER A 434 6.94 -12.55 53.36
C SER A 434 6.45 -11.50 54.36
N SER A 435 5.93 -10.35 53.90
CA SER A 435 5.47 -9.28 54.81
C SER A 435 3.95 -9.39 55.10
N PRO A 436 3.51 -9.46 56.37
CA PRO A 436 2.09 -9.50 56.71
C PRO A 436 1.41 -8.14 56.49
N ARG A 437 0.21 -8.11 55.90
CA ARG A 437 -0.63 -6.90 55.85
C ARG A 437 -1.49 -6.80 57.13
N PRO A 438 -1.55 -5.65 57.81
CA PRO A 438 -2.50 -5.40 58.89
C PRO A 438 -3.91 -5.09 58.37
N SER A 439 -4.90 -5.22 59.25
CA SER A 439 -6.34 -5.29 58.95
C SER A 439 -7.15 -4.06 59.41
N GLN A 440 -8.30 -3.80 58.75
CA GLN A 440 -9.50 -3.06 59.26
C GLN A 440 -9.32 -1.54 59.52
N VAL A 441 -10.32 -0.63 59.55
CA VAL A 441 -11.80 -0.54 59.30
C VAL A 441 -12.13 0.98 59.18
N PRO A 442 -13.20 1.50 58.49
CA PRO A 442 -14.60 1.07 58.50
C PRO A 442 -15.32 1.12 57.11
N SER A 443 -16.60 1.54 57.10
CA SER A 443 -17.65 1.43 56.06
C SER A 443 -18.34 2.77 55.70
N GLY A 444 -18.93 2.92 54.50
CA GLY A 444 -19.91 3.98 54.23
C GLY A 444 -20.42 4.15 52.78
N CYS A 445 -21.64 3.65 52.51
CA CYS A 445 -22.57 3.96 51.40
C CYS A 445 -22.23 3.65 49.92
N ASP A 446 -23.25 3.14 49.23
CA ASP A 446 -23.30 2.72 47.82
C ASP A 446 -23.20 3.86 46.79
N LYS A 447 -22.59 3.54 45.64
CA LYS A 447 -22.88 4.15 44.32
C LYS A 447 -22.31 3.28 43.19
N ALA A 448 -23.07 2.27 42.77
CA ALA A 448 -22.75 1.43 41.61
C ALA A 448 -24.02 1.01 40.84
N ALA A 449 -24.70 2.00 40.26
CA ALA A 449 -25.62 1.82 39.14
C ALA A 449 -25.09 2.67 37.97
N LEU A 450 -25.23 2.19 36.73
CA LEU A 450 -24.56 2.65 35.49
C LEU A 450 -23.07 2.22 35.46
N TYR A 451 -22.59 1.26 34.67
CA TYR A 451 -23.00 0.76 33.36
C TYR A 451 -22.69 -0.75 33.23
N ARG A 452 -23.57 -1.50 32.56
CA ARG A 452 -23.43 -2.95 32.31
C ARG A 452 -23.70 -3.22 30.84
N GLU A 453 -22.65 -3.55 30.07
CA GLU A 453 -22.81 -4.07 28.71
C GLU A 453 -22.97 -5.60 28.70
N PRO A 454 -23.63 -6.18 27.67
CA PRO A 454 -24.08 -7.56 27.72
C PRO A 454 -23.18 -8.54 26.96
N SER A 455 -22.63 -9.52 27.67
CA SER A 455 -22.03 -10.71 27.05
C SER A 455 -23.11 -11.75 26.70
N ILE A 456 -23.19 -12.16 25.44
CA ILE A 456 -24.09 -13.22 24.96
C ILE A 456 -23.77 -14.56 25.65
N GLY A 457 -24.79 -15.19 26.23
CA GLY A 457 -24.64 -16.42 27.01
C GLY A 457 -24.54 -17.68 26.15
N ARG A 458 -23.57 -18.55 26.46
CA ARG A 458 -23.60 -19.97 26.05
C ARG A 458 -24.68 -20.70 26.85
N LEU A 459 -25.49 -21.52 26.19
CA LEU A 459 -26.35 -22.50 26.84
C LEU A 459 -25.54 -23.75 27.26
N PRO A 460 -25.84 -24.38 28.40
CA PRO A 460 -25.16 -25.61 28.84
C PRO A 460 -25.74 -26.84 28.12
N CYS A 461 -24.87 -27.80 27.79
CA CYS A 461 -25.29 -29.13 27.37
C CYS A 461 -25.82 -29.92 28.56
N ASN A 462 -26.86 -30.72 28.33
CA ASN A 462 -27.12 -31.92 29.13
C ASN A 462 -27.71 -32.99 28.21
N SER A 463 -27.29 -34.25 28.39
CA SER A 463 -27.89 -35.39 27.70
C SER A 463 -29.16 -35.84 28.41
N ASP A 464 -30.12 -36.41 27.67
CA ASP A 464 -30.56 -37.80 27.82
C ASP A 464 -31.83 -38.09 26.98
N TYR A 465 -32.06 -39.39 26.74
CA TYR A 465 -33.25 -40.01 26.12
C TYR A 465 -33.52 -39.87 24.60
N ALA A 466 -32.95 -40.86 23.89
CA ALA A 466 -33.67 -41.95 23.22
C ALA A 466 -34.49 -41.72 21.92
N ASP A 467 -34.11 -42.54 20.95
CA ASP A 467 -34.79 -42.93 19.71
C ASP A 467 -36.24 -43.40 19.92
N VAL A 468 -37.19 -42.72 19.26
CA VAL A 468 -38.46 -43.31 18.82
C VAL A 468 -38.75 -42.81 17.41
N ARG A 469 -38.81 -43.72 16.45
CA ARG A 469 -39.34 -43.49 15.11
C ARG A 469 -40.84 -43.75 15.13
N ASP A 470 -41.64 -42.82 14.60
CA ASP A 470 -42.85 -43.18 13.86
C ASP A 470 -43.15 -42.10 12.80
N PRO A 471 -43.63 -42.45 11.58
CA PRO A 471 -43.77 -41.49 10.50
C PRO A 471 -45.24 -41.15 10.21
N ASP A 472 -45.69 -39.96 10.61
CA ASP A 472 -46.97 -39.43 10.13
C ASP A 472 -46.93 -37.91 9.95
N TYR A 473 -47.82 -37.41 9.08
CA TYR A 473 -47.91 -36.02 8.58
C TYR A 473 -46.88 -35.57 7.53
N ALA A 474 -46.96 -36.16 6.35
CA ALA A 474 -46.65 -35.44 5.12
C ALA A 474 -47.81 -34.48 4.77
N VAL A 475 -47.53 -33.20 4.52
CA VAL A 475 -48.49 -32.21 4.01
C VAL A 475 -48.16 -31.87 2.54
N PRO A 476 -49.13 -31.79 1.61
CA PRO A 476 -48.83 -31.66 0.18
C PRO A 476 -48.29 -30.29 -0.25
N LEU A 477 -47.39 -30.30 -1.23
CA LEU A 477 -46.93 -29.10 -1.95
C LEU A 477 -48.09 -28.51 -2.80
N GLN A 478 -48.34 -27.21 -2.67
CA GLN A 478 -49.24 -26.47 -3.57
C GLN A 478 -48.49 -25.85 -4.76
N PRO A 479 -49.12 -25.76 -5.95
CA PRO A 479 -48.51 -25.19 -7.15
C PRO A 479 -48.35 -23.65 -7.10
N PRO A 480 -47.45 -23.06 -7.91
CA PRO A 480 -47.02 -21.67 -7.76
C PRO A 480 -48.10 -20.65 -8.12
N GLN A 481 -48.27 -19.63 -7.28
CA GLN A 481 -49.09 -18.45 -7.57
C GLN A 481 -48.26 -17.32 -8.19
N THR A 482 -48.89 -16.53 -9.05
CA THR A 482 -48.28 -15.42 -9.79
C THR A 482 -47.95 -14.21 -8.89
N PRO A 483 -47.00 -13.33 -9.30
CA PRO A 483 -46.50 -12.28 -8.43
C PRO A 483 -47.56 -11.19 -8.18
N ARG A 484 -47.86 -10.91 -6.90
CA ARG A 484 -48.58 -9.69 -6.50
C ARG A 484 -47.59 -8.55 -6.24
N THR A 485 -47.91 -7.38 -6.76
CA THR A 485 -47.13 -6.14 -6.60
C THR A 485 -47.07 -5.72 -5.13
N ALA A 486 -45.88 -5.35 -4.65
CA ALA A 486 -45.69 -4.87 -3.29
C ALA A 486 -46.22 -3.43 -3.09
N PRO A 487 -46.83 -3.09 -1.93
CA PRO A 487 -47.25 -1.72 -1.63
C PRO A 487 -46.07 -0.81 -1.24
N PRO A 488 -46.19 0.53 -1.41
CA PRO A 488 -45.10 1.46 -1.18
C PRO A 488 -44.72 1.63 0.30
N LEU A 489 -43.42 1.59 0.57
CA LEU A 489 -42.81 1.46 1.90
C LEU A 489 -42.60 2.82 2.61
N HIS A 490 -43.65 3.64 2.70
CA HIS A 490 -43.53 5.04 3.18
C HIS A 490 -44.19 5.36 4.54
N ASN A 491 -44.81 4.39 5.21
CA ASN A 491 -45.57 4.62 6.47
C ASN A 491 -45.10 3.79 7.69
N PHE A 492 -43.88 3.23 7.67
CA PHE A 492 -43.37 2.36 8.75
C PHE A 492 -42.12 2.87 9.48
N LEU A 493 -41.72 4.13 9.29
CA LEU A 493 -40.64 4.75 10.07
C LEU A 493 -41.21 5.83 11.01
N PRO A 494 -41.00 5.73 12.34
CA PRO A 494 -41.32 6.83 13.25
C PRO A 494 -40.40 8.03 12.97
N LYS A 495 -40.94 9.24 13.11
CA LYS A 495 -40.16 10.48 12.92
C LYS A 495 -39.03 10.54 13.96
N PRO A 496 -37.80 10.93 13.58
CA PRO A 496 -36.73 11.12 14.56
C PRO A 496 -37.08 12.22 15.57
N PRO A 497 -36.63 12.12 16.83
CA PRO A 497 -36.84 13.16 17.82
C PRO A 497 -36.10 14.46 17.43
N PRO A 498 -36.62 15.63 17.81
CA PRO A 498 -35.97 16.90 17.52
C PRO A 498 -34.61 16.99 18.23
N VAL A 499 -33.57 17.35 17.47
CA VAL A 499 -32.22 17.58 17.99
C VAL A 499 -32.23 18.84 18.86
N PRO A 500 -31.71 18.80 20.10
CA PRO A 500 -31.62 20.00 20.94
C PRO A 500 -30.60 21.00 20.36
N LEU A 501 -30.91 22.30 20.48
CA LEU A 501 -29.99 23.37 20.09
C LEU A 501 -28.67 23.28 20.87
N PRO A 502 -27.51 23.53 20.23
CA PRO A 502 -26.23 23.54 20.92
C PRO A 502 -26.18 24.66 21.98
N PRO A 503 -25.45 24.46 23.10
CA PRO A 503 -25.36 25.45 24.17
C PRO A 503 -24.67 26.74 23.69
N GLU A 504 -25.12 27.88 24.22
CA GLU A 504 -24.79 29.25 23.75
C GLU A 504 -23.30 29.64 23.68
N ARG A 505 -22.38 28.80 24.15
CA ARG A 505 -20.93 29.03 24.10
C ARG A 505 -20.32 29.00 22.68
N TYR A 506 -21.15 28.77 21.65
CA TYR A 506 -20.75 28.81 20.24
C TYR A 506 -21.27 30.04 19.47
N TYR A 507 -22.00 30.96 20.10
CA TYR A 507 -22.24 32.26 19.51
C TYR A 507 -21.02 33.16 19.74
N ALA A 508 -20.27 33.43 18.66
CA ALA A 508 -19.22 34.45 18.69
C ALA A 508 -19.82 35.79 19.11
N ALA A 509 -19.21 36.43 20.11
CA ALA A 509 -19.74 37.67 20.69
C ALA A 509 -19.86 38.77 19.63
N THR A 510 -21.00 39.46 19.64
CA THR A 510 -21.29 40.58 18.74
C THR A 510 -20.48 41.83 19.12
N GLU A 511 -19.29 41.97 18.56
CA GLU A 511 -18.51 43.23 18.57
C GLU A 511 -18.28 43.80 17.16
N ILE A 512 -19.25 43.63 16.24
CA ILE A 512 -19.26 44.36 14.95
C ILE A 512 -20.65 44.98 14.69
N CYS A 513 -21.19 45.68 15.68
CA CYS A 513 -22.40 46.50 15.57
C CYS A 513 -22.19 47.90 16.16
N ASN A 514 -21.10 48.59 15.77
CA ASN A 514 -20.91 50.00 16.12
C ASN A 514 -20.08 50.81 15.10
N ALA A 515 -20.36 50.60 13.82
CA ALA A 515 -19.95 51.50 12.74
C ALA A 515 -21.19 51.89 11.93
N GLY A 516 -21.53 53.18 11.89
CA GLY A 516 -22.75 53.67 11.26
C GLY A 516 -22.72 53.51 9.75
N PHE A 517 -23.57 52.64 9.21
CA PHE A 517 -23.74 52.45 7.78
C PHE A 517 -24.82 53.41 7.24
N ILE A 518 -24.44 54.28 6.30
CA ILE A 518 -25.40 55.07 5.51
C ILE A 518 -25.70 54.26 4.24
N PRO A 519 -26.96 53.90 3.95
CA PRO A 519 -27.28 53.13 2.75
C PRO A 519 -27.12 53.99 1.47
N PRO A 520 -26.66 53.41 0.34
CA PRO A 520 -26.61 54.10 -0.94
C PRO A 520 -28.02 54.34 -1.51
N PRO A 521 -28.21 55.35 -2.37
CA PRO A 521 -29.52 55.63 -2.98
C PRO A 521 -29.95 54.52 -3.96
N PRO A 522 -31.27 54.30 -4.15
CA PRO A 522 -31.79 53.25 -5.01
C PRO A 522 -31.47 53.51 -6.50
N PRO A 523 -31.33 52.45 -7.32
CA PRO A 523 -31.05 52.58 -8.75
C PRO A 523 -32.21 53.22 -9.51
N LEU A 524 -31.88 53.95 -10.58
CA LEU A 524 -32.84 54.61 -11.46
C LEU A 524 -33.80 53.60 -12.13
N SER A 525 -35.06 54.03 -12.22
CA SER A 525 -36.17 53.26 -12.79
C SER A 525 -35.95 52.82 -14.24
N THR A 526 -36.29 51.57 -14.53
CA THR A 526 -36.30 50.98 -15.88
C THR A 526 -37.18 51.77 -16.88
N PRO A 527 -36.72 52.04 -18.11
CA PRO A 527 -37.55 52.64 -19.15
C PRO A 527 -38.61 51.66 -19.70
N PRO A 528 -39.75 52.14 -20.22
CA PRO A 528 -40.84 51.30 -20.71
C PRO A 528 -40.52 50.64 -22.07
N PRO A 529 -41.20 49.53 -22.43
CA PRO A 529 -40.91 48.78 -23.65
C PRO A 529 -41.37 49.53 -24.90
N VAL A 530 -40.45 49.70 -25.86
CA VAL A 530 -40.74 50.31 -27.16
C VAL A 530 -41.46 49.30 -28.07
N ARG A 531 -42.70 49.61 -28.45
CA ARG A 531 -43.38 48.96 -29.60
C ARG A 531 -42.78 49.47 -30.91
N ILE A 532 -42.37 48.57 -31.79
CA ILE A 532 -42.22 48.86 -33.23
C ILE A 532 -43.09 47.90 -34.03
N GLY A 533 -43.80 48.46 -35.02
CA GLY A 533 -44.85 47.80 -35.79
C GLY A 533 -44.37 46.90 -36.92
N ARG A 534 -45.36 46.36 -37.65
CA ARG A 534 -45.20 45.32 -38.69
C ARG A 534 -45.24 45.94 -40.09
N GLN A 535 -44.57 45.28 -41.04
CA GLN A 535 -44.76 45.34 -42.51
C GLN A 535 -44.23 46.56 -43.31
N PRO A 536 -44.02 46.46 -44.65
CA PRO A 536 -43.59 45.26 -45.42
C PRO A 536 -42.54 45.51 -46.54
N GLY A 537 -41.75 44.46 -46.84
CA GLY A 537 -41.36 44.03 -48.20
C GLY A 537 -40.43 44.87 -49.10
N ARG A 538 -39.34 44.25 -49.60
CA ARG A 538 -38.88 44.40 -51.00
C ARG A 538 -38.00 43.22 -51.48
N TYR A 539 -38.07 42.99 -52.79
CA TYR A 539 -37.45 41.88 -53.54
C TYR A 539 -36.01 42.19 -54.00
N MET A 540 -35.19 41.13 -54.12
CA MET A 540 -34.16 40.81 -55.14
C MET A 540 -33.06 39.93 -54.48
N SER A 541 -32.35 38.99 -55.11
CA SER A 541 -32.43 38.23 -56.36
C SER A 541 -31.03 37.60 -56.55
N ASN A 542 -30.91 36.26 -56.50
CA ASN A 542 -29.72 35.48 -56.89
C ASN A 542 -28.41 35.72 -56.08
N THR A 543 -27.48 34.77 -55.93
CA THR A 543 -27.13 33.65 -56.84
C THR A 543 -26.55 32.44 -56.08
N THR A 544 -26.78 31.23 -56.62
CA THR A 544 -26.10 29.93 -56.39
C THR A 544 -24.87 29.84 -55.47
N LYS A 545 -24.89 28.83 -54.57
CA LYS A 545 -23.95 27.69 -54.62
C LYS A 545 -24.43 26.49 -53.80
N THR A 546 -24.46 25.33 -54.44
CA THR A 546 -24.62 24.00 -53.83
C THR A 546 -23.29 23.52 -53.23
N TYR A 547 -23.34 22.90 -52.06
CA TYR A 547 -22.40 21.84 -51.65
C TYR A 547 -23.12 20.87 -50.71
N VAL A 548 -22.73 19.59 -50.74
CA VAL A 548 -23.43 18.47 -50.11
C VAL A 548 -22.50 17.74 -49.14
N GLY A 549 -22.99 17.43 -47.94
CA GLY A 549 -22.35 16.53 -46.97
C GLY A 549 -21.11 17.10 -46.25
N PRO A 550 -20.65 16.45 -45.16
CA PRO A 550 -21.06 15.14 -44.67
C PRO A 550 -22.38 15.11 -43.89
#